data_AF-A0AAW8KKN0-F1
#
_entry.id   AF-A0AAW8KKN0-F1
#
_cell.length_a   1.000
_cell.length_b   1.000
_cell.length_c   1.000
_cell.angle_alpha   90.00
_cell.angle_beta   90.00
_cell.angle_gamma   90.00
#
_symmetry.space_group_name_H-M   'P 1'
#
loop_
_entity.id
_entity.type
_entity.pdbx_description
1 polymer ?
#
loop_
_entity_poly.entity_id
_entity_poly.type
_entity_poly.pdbx_seq_one_letter_code
_entity_poly.pdbx_strand_id
1 'polypeptide(L)' 'CSLLPGALAAGGHPFTDVPADHWANDAVTYVYENELMGGTGGKTFSPNTETTRGMVVTILYRLAGEPAV' A
#
# COMPACT_ATOMS: atom_id res chain seq x y z
N CYS A 1 32.15 -11.29 4.51
CA CYS A 1 31.21 -12.23 3.88
C CYS A 1 30.14 -11.39 3.20
N SER A 2 30.16 -11.40 1.87
CA SER A 2 29.18 -10.80 0.97
C SER A 2 27.80 -11.46 1.15
N LEU A 3 26.75 -10.69 0.87
CA LEU A 3 25.37 -11.12 0.60
C LEU A 3 24.53 -11.43 1.86
N LEU A 4 23.52 -10.61 2.10
CA LEU A 4 22.14 -10.95 1.69
C LEU A 4 21.34 -9.66 1.43
N PRO A 5 20.68 -9.54 0.26
CA PRO A 5 19.77 -8.45 -0.06
C PRO A 5 18.44 -8.64 0.69
N GLY A 6 17.87 -7.53 1.19
CA GLY A 6 16.44 -7.33 1.39
C GLY A 6 15.61 -8.55 1.85
N ALA A 7 15.82 -9.02 3.08
CA ALA A 7 14.81 -9.76 3.82
C ALA A 7 14.06 -8.72 4.70
N LEU A 8 12.74 -8.63 4.79
CA LEU A 8 11.67 -9.56 4.47
C LEU A 8 10.40 -8.67 4.36
N ALA A 9 9.99 -8.28 3.16
CA ALA A 9 8.68 -7.65 2.97
C ALA A 9 7.62 -8.76 3.16
N ALA A 10 7.07 -8.85 4.36
CA ALA A 10 6.09 -9.87 4.76
C ALA A 10 4.67 -9.47 4.30
N GLY A 11 4.55 -9.24 3.01
CA GLY A 11 3.40 -8.64 2.31
C GLY A 11 3.98 -8.07 1.02
N GLY A 12 3.25 -8.10 -0.10
CA GLY A 12 3.77 -7.73 -1.43
C GLY A 12 4.22 -6.27 -1.60
N HIS A 13 4.54 -5.57 -0.52
CA HIS A 13 4.84 -4.15 -0.43
C HIS A 13 6.07 -3.88 0.45
N PRO A 14 6.85 -2.81 0.19
CA PRO A 14 8.06 -2.48 0.93
C PRO A 14 7.81 -1.72 2.25
N PHE A 15 6.60 -1.78 2.82
CA PHE A 15 6.22 -0.98 3.98
C PHE A 15 6.61 -1.66 5.31
N THR A 16 7.22 -0.89 6.22
CA THR A 16 7.72 -1.39 7.51
C THR A 16 6.72 -1.26 8.65
N ASP A 17 5.67 -0.46 8.45
CA ASP A 17 4.62 -0.17 9.44
C ASP A 17 3.37 -1.05 9.29
N VAL A 18 3.37 -1.96 8.31
CA VAL A 18 2.28 -2.93 8.08
C VAL A 18 2.84 -4.35 8.18
N PRO A 19 2.87 -4.95 9.38
CA PRO A 19 3.31 -6.33 9.53
C PRO A 19 2.36 -7.32 8.82
N ALA A 20 2.83 -8.54 8.55
CA ALA A 20 2.04 -9.60 7.89
C ALA A 20 0.74 -9.94 8.63
N ASP A 21 0.78 -9.89 9.97
CA ASP A 21 -0.35 -10.19 10.85
C ASP A 21 -1.28 -8.97 11.05
N HIS A 22 -1.05 -7.88 10.33
CA HIS A 22 -1.92 -6.71 10.38
C HIS A 22 -3.12 -6.92 9.47
N TRP A 23 -4.33 -6.62 9.96
CA TRP A 23 -5.57 -6.70 9.18
C TRP A 23 -5.54 -5.90 7.86
N ALA A 24 -4.72 -4.84 7.82
CA ALA A 24 -4.56 -4.01 6.63
C ALA A 24 -3.53 -4.55 5.62
N ASN A 25 -2.80 -5.64 5.92
CA ASN A 25 -1.74 -6.16 5.05
C ASN A 25 -2.25 -6.53 3.66
N ASP A 26 -3.36 -7.27 3.60
CA ASP A 26 -3.97 -7.69 2.33
C ASP A 26 -4.45 -6.48 1.51
N ALA A 27 -5.11 -5.53 2.17
CA ALA A 27 -5.60 -4.31 1.53
C ALA A 27 -4.45 -3.44 1.01
N VAL A 28 -3.38 -3.29 1.80
CA VAL A 28 -2.18 -2.54 1.44
C VAL A 28 -1.44 -3.20 0.28
N THR A 29 -1.34 -4.53 0.30
CA THR A 29 -0.77 -5.31 -0.81
C THR A 29 -1.58 -5.07 -2.08
N TYR A 30 -2.91 -5.17 -2.02
CA TYR A 30 -3.78 -4.96 -3.17
C TYR A 30 -3.64 -3.56 -3.76
N VAL A 31 -3.70 -2.51 -2.94
CA VAL A 31 -3.60 -1.13 -3.45
C VAL A 31 -2.20 -0.79 -3.94
N TYR A 32 -1.16 -1.45 -3.41
CA TYR A 32 0.21 -1.30 -3.88
C TYR A 32 0.43 -2.00 -5.22
N GLU A 33 -0.03 -3.24 -5.37
CA GLU A 33 0.06 -4.02 -6.61
C GLU A 33 -0.74 -3.40 -7.76
N ASN A 34 -1.90 -2.82 -7.45
CA ASN A 34 -2.73 -2.13 -8.44
C ASN A 34 -2.32 -0.66 -8.64
N GLU A 35 -1.19 -0.23 -8.06
CA GLU A 35 -0.68 1.16 -8.12
C GLU A 35 -1.72 2.23 -7.71
N LEU A 36 -2.73 1.83 -6.93
CA LEU A 36 -3.80 2.69 -6.45
C LEU A 36 -3.26 3.65 -5.39
N MET A 37 -2.31 3.21 -4.56
CA MET A 37 -1.65 3.99 -3.51
C MET A 37 -0.21 3.55 -3.27
N GLY A 38 0.72 4.52 -3.22
CA GLY A 38 2.16 4.30 -3.00
C GLY A 38 2.64 4.49 -1.55
N GLY A 39 1.74 4.73 -0.60
CA GLY A 39 2.07 5.08 0.79
C GLY A 39 2.31 6.58 1.01
N THR A 40 2.51 6.97 2.27
CA THR A 40 2.66 8.36 2.71
C THR A 40 4.10 8.89 2.63
N GLY A 41 5.09 8.01 2.47
CA GLY A 41 6.48 8.38 2.19
C GLY A 41 7.51 7.37 2.70
N GLY A 42 8.69 7.33 2.07
CA GLY A 42 9.82 6.50 2.47
C GLY A 42 9.55 5.00 2.40
N LYS A 43 9.03 4.44 3.50
CA LYS A 43 8.67 3.02 3.70
C LYS A 43 7.43 2.86 4.58
N THR A 44 6.59 3.89 4.67
CA THR A 44 5.41 3.89 5.53
C THR A 44 4.14 4.05 4.72
N PHE A 45 3.14 3.23 5.03
CA PHE A 45 1.78 3.35 4.51
C PHE A 45 0.88 4.20 5.43
N SER A 46 1.14 4.17 6.74
CA SER A 46 0.39 4.84 7.82
C SER A 46 -1.09 4.42 7.87
N PRO A 47 -1.40 3.13 8.11
CA PRO A 47 -2.77 2.62 8.10
C PRO A 47 -3.67 3.25 9.18
N ASN A 48 -3.08 3.77 10.26
CA ASN A 48 -3.79 4.42 11.37
C ASN A 48 -3.89 5.95 11.22
N THR A 49 -3.37 6.52 10.14
CA THR A 49 -3.51 7.96 9.87
C THR A 49 -4.86 8.24 9.22
N GLU A 50 -5.46 9.38 9.57
CA GLU A 50 -6.69 9.84 8.93
C GLU A 50 -6.50 9.94 7.42
N THR A 51 -7.19 9.07 6.70
CA THR A 51 -7.32 9.19 5.26
C THR A 51 -8.29 10.34 4.95
N THR A 52 -7.87 11.26 4.10
CA THR A 52 -8.74 12.35 3.65
C THR A 52 -9.79 11.80 2.69
N ARG A 53 -10.99 12.38 2.69
CA ARG A 53 -12.09 11.97 1.78
C ARG A 53 -11.64 11.96 0.31
N GLY A 54 -10.74 12.87 -0.08
CA GLY A 54 -10.17 12.92 -1.43
C GLY A 54 -9.32 11.70 -1.78
N MET A 55 -8.58 11.14 -0.81
CA MET A 55 -7.84 9.89 -1.01
C MET A 55 -8.77 8.69 -1.22
N VAL A 56 -9.86 8.59 -0.46
CA VAL A 56 -10.88 7.55 -0.67
C VAL A 56 -11.50 7.66 -2.06
N VAL A 57 -11.91 8.86 -2.47
CA VAL A 57 -12.50 9.09 -3.80
C VAL A 57 -11.51 8.78 -4.92
N THR A 58 -10.22 9.07 -4.73
CA THR A 58 -9.18 8.76 -5.73
C THR A 58 -8.98 7.26 -5.88
N ILE A 59 -8.98 6.51 -4.77
CA ILE A 59 -8.92 5.04 -4.81
C ILE A 59 -10.15 4.49 -5.51
N LEU A 60 -11.35 4.94 -5.15
CA LEU A 60 -12.60 4.50 -5.78
C LEU A 60 -12.64 4.85 -7.27
N TYR A 61 -12.14 6.02 -7.65
CA TYR A 61 -12.06 6.46 -9.04
C TYR A 61 -11.14 5.56 -9.88
N ARG A 62 -9.98 5.18 -9.34
CA ARG A 62 -9.04 4.25 -9.99
C ARG A 62 -9.55 2.81 -9.99
N LEU A 63 -10.21 2.37 -8.91
CA LEU A 63 -10.81 1.04 -8.79
C LEU A 63 -12.02 0.87 -9.72
N ALA A 64 -12.78 1.93 -9.96
CA ALA A 64 -13.85 1.95 -10.94
C ALA A 64 -13.36 1.83 -12.40
N GLY A 65 -12.03 1.81 -12.61
CA GLY A 65 -11.40 1.43 -13.88
C GLY A 65 -11.13 2.56 -14.86
N GLU A 66 -11.08 3.81 -14.39
CA GLU A 66 -11.24 5.00 -15.24
C GLU A 66 -12.63 4.99 -15.90
N PRO A 67 -13.30 6.14 -16.12
CA PRO A 67 -14.44 6.13 -17.03
C PRO A 67 -13.87 5.70 -18.38
N ALA A 68 -14.29 4.52 -18.86
CA ALA A 68 -14.20 4.15 -20.25
C ALA A 68 -14.85 5.30 -21.06
N VAL A 69 -14.00 6.20 -21.58
CA VAL A 69 -14.41 7.20 -22.57
C VAL A 69 -14.63 6.52 -23.90
#